data_AF-A0A963GQ28-F1
#
_entry.id   AF-A0A963GQ28-F1
#
_cell.length_a   1.000
_cell.length_b   1.000
_cell.length_c   1.000
_cell.angle_alpha   90.00
_cell.angle_beta   90.00
_cell.angle_gamma   90.00
#
_symmetry.space_group_name_H-M   'P 1'
#
loop_
_entity.id
_entity.type
_entity.pdbx_description
1 polymer ?
#
loop_
_entity_poly.entity_id
_entity_poly.type
_entity_poly.pdbx_seq_one_letter_code
_entity_poly.pdbx_strand_id
1 'polypeptide(L)'
;STDRIRQQLAEAEQVATAMNEMTATVQDVAQTAASADAAASDADAKASEGRSVAVQALAATEDLVNEVQQAAAVIRKLESESESIGAVLDVIRGIAEQTNLLALNAAIEAARAGEQGRGFAVVADEVRTLAGRTQDSTQEIQRMIESLQQGTKGATQSMEKGQTKAQSTLDQVKSTEQTLSVISQAVARIKEMNAQIATAAEEQG
;
A
#
# COMPACT_ATOMS: atom_id res chain seq x y z
N SER A 1 52.04 68.00 -30.77
CA SER A 1 50.60 67.99 -30.42
C SER A 1 49.79 67.01 -31.26
N THR A 2 50.04 66.87 -32.56
CA THR A 2 49.30 65.97 -33.47
C THR A 2 49.41 64.47 -33.13
N ASP A 3 50.59 63.96 -32.74
CA ASP A 3 50.73 62.55 -32.35
C ASP A 3 50.03 62.22 -31.02
N ARG A 4 50.05 63.14 -30.05
CA ARG A 4 49.25 63.00 -28.81
C ARG A 4 47.75 62.97 -29.09
N ILE A 5 47.27 63.80 -30.01
CA ILE A 5 45.85 63.82 -30.40
C ILE A 5 45.47 62.51 -31.09
N ARG A 6 46.32 61.97 -31.99
CA ARG A 6 46.08 60.65 -32.60
C ARG A 6 46.06 59.52 -31.57
N GLN A 7 46.97 59.56 -30.60
CA GLN A 7 47.02 58.55 -29.54
C GLN A 7 45.77 58.61 -28.64
N GLN A 8 45.34 59.81 -28.24
CA GLN A 8 44.08 59.99 -27.51
C GLN A 8 42.85 59.55 -28.32
N LEU A 9 42.84 59.78 -29.65
CA LEU A 9 41.75 59.32 -30.51
C LEU A 9 41.67 57.79 -30.55
N ALA A 10 42.82 57.12 -30.69
CA ALA A 10 42.90 55.66 -30.70
C ALA A 10 42.51 55.06 -29.34
N GLU A 11 42.91 55.67 -28.23
CA GLU A 11 42.47 55.28 -26.88
C GLU A 11 40.96 55.47 -26.71
N ALA A 12 40.39 56.56 -27.22
CA ALA A 12 38.94 56.79 -27.19
C ALA A 12 38.16 55.79 -28.04
N GLU A 13 38.66 55.42 -29.23
CA GLU A 13 38.06 54.37 -30.08
C GLU A 13 38.12 52.99 -29.40
N GLN A 14 39.23 52.67 -28.72
CA GLN A 14 39.33 51.44 -27.93
C GLN A 14 38.33 51.41 -26.77
N VAL A 15 38.20 52.52 -26.02
CA VAL A 15 37.21 52.64 -24.95
C VAL A 15 35.80 52.51 -25.50
N ALA A 16 35.47 53.18 -26.61
CA ALA A 16 34.15 53.07 -27.24
C ALA A 16 33.83 51.63 -27.68
N THR A 17 34.82 50.90 -28.21
CA THR A 17 34.66 49.48 -28.57
C THR A 17 34.41 48.62 -27.33
N ALA A 18 35.22 48.81 -26.28
CA ALA A 18 35.05 48.08 -25.02
C ALA A 18 33.70 48.37 -24.35
N MET A 19 33.19 49.61 -24.47
CA MET A 19 31.85 49.96 -23.98
C MET A 19 30.75 49.25 -24.77
N ASN A 20 30.85 49.19 -26.11
CA ASN A 20 29.89 48.43 -26.92
C ASN A 20 29.90 46.92 -26.59
N GLU A 21 31.09 46.33 -26.39
CA GLU A 21 31.23 44.93 -25.96
C GLU A 21 30.65 44.71 -24.56
N MET A 22 30.84 45.66 -23.65
CA MET A 22 30.27 45.64 -22.30
C MET A 22 28.74 45.67 -22.35
N THR A 23 28.14 46.59 -23.12
CA THR A 23 26.67 46.68 -23.28
C THR A 23 26.09 45.38 -23.85
N ALA A 24 26.75 44.77 -24.85
CA ALA A 24 26.32 43.48 -25.39
C ALA A 24 26.36 42.38 -24.33
N THR A 25 27.44 42.32 -23.54
CA THR A 25 27.59 41.33 -22.46
C THR A 25 26.52 41.53 -21.37
N VAL A 26 26.20 42.77 -21.02
CA VAL A 26 25.16 43.11 -20.03
C VAL A 26 23.78 42.67 -20.53
N GLN A 27 23.45 42.88 -21.80
CA GLN A 27 22.22 42.38 -22.41
C GLN A 27 22.14 40.84 -22.38
N ASP A 28 23.22 40.15 -22.70
CA ASP A 28 23.29 38.68 -22.64
C ASP A 28 23.08 38.15 -21.22
N VAL A 29 23.64 38.82 -20.20
CA VAL A 29 23.45 38.48 -18.79
C VAL A 29 21.99 38.67 -18.37
N ALA A 30 21.36 39.78 -18.75
CA ALA A 30 19.93 40.02 -18.47
C ALA A 30 19.04 38.95 -19.12
N GLN A 31 19.31 38.59 -20.37
CA GLN A 31 18.56 37.56 -21.09
C GLN A 31 18.74 36.17 -20.47
N THR A 32 19.95 35.86 -20.01
CA THR A 32 20.24 34.60 -19.31
C THR A 32 19.52 34.53 -17.97
N ALA A 33 19.50 35.63 -17.19
CA ALA A 33 18.77 35.71 -15.94
C ALA A 33 17.25 35.52 -16.13
N ALA A 34 16.67 36.14 -17.16
CA ALA A 34 15.26 35.96 -17.51
C ALA A 34 14.94 34.51 -17.90
N SER A 35 15.81 33.86 -18.67
CA SER A 35 15.66 32.46 -19.06
C SER A 35 15.75 31.52 -17.83
N ALA A 36 16.66 31.82 -16.91
CA ALA A 36 16.80 31.06 -15.67
C ALA A 36 15.58 31.25 -14.73
N ASP A 37 14.97 32.44 -14.68
CA ASP A 37 13.73 32.66 -13.91
C ASP A 37 12.53 31.90 -14.49
N ALA A 38 12.42 31.82 -15.82
CA ALA A 38 11.41 31.01 -16.47
C ALA A 38 11.58 29.51 -16.14
N ALA A 39 12.80 29.00 -16.21
CA ALA A 39 13.11 27.61 -15.83
C ALA A 39 12.85 27.33 -14.35
N ALA A 40 13.19 28.28 -13.47
CA ALA A 40 12.87 28.18 -12.05
C ALA A 40 11.35 28.20 -11.80
N SER A 41 10.59 29.03 -12.51
CA SER A 41 9.12 29.05 -12.43
C SER A 41 8.49 27.72 -12.84
N ASP A 42 8.98 27.09 -13.91
CA ASP A 42 8.51 25.78 -14.34
C ASP A 42 8.85 24.69 -13.30
N ALA A 43 10.06 24.72 -12.75
CA ALA A 43 10.47 23.79 -11.70
C ALA A 43 9.61 23.91 -10.42
N ASP A 44 9.23 25.13 -10.00
CA ASP A 44 8.33 25.32 -8.86
C ASP A 44 6.92 24.79 -9.15
N ALA A 45 6.40 25.05 -10.36
CA ALA A 45 5.11 24.51 -10.78
C ALA A 45 5.10 22.97 -10.74
N LYS A 46 6.17 22.34 -11.23
CA LYS A 46 6.34 20.87 -11.20
C LYS A 46 6.50 20.32 -9.78
N ALA A 47 7.22 21.02 -8.90
CA ALA A 47 7.33 20.64 -7.49
C ALA A 47 5.96 20.71 -6.77
N SER A 48 5.18 21.75 -7.05
CA SER A 48 3.82 21.92 -6.54
C SER A 48 2.86 20.83 -7.04
N GLU A 49 2.91 20.51 -8.34
CA GLU A 49 2.17 19.38 -8.93
C GLU A 49 2.55 18.05 -8.25
N GLY A 50 3.85 17.79 -8.09
CA GLY A 50 4.35 16.60 -7.39
C GLY A 50 3.86 16.52 -5.93
N ARG A 51 3.75 17.65 -5.24
CA ARG A 51 3.23 17.70 -3.86
C ARG A 51 1.75 17.33 -3.84
N SER A 52 0.95 17.84 -4.77
CA SER A 52 -0.47 17.48 -4.89
C SER A 52 -0.64 15.97 -5.11
N VAL A 53 0.17 15.38 -5.99
CA VAL A 53 0.16 13.92 -6.22
C VAL A 53 0.57 13.15 -4.96
N ALA A 54 1.58 13.61 -4.22
CA ALA A 54 1.99 12.99 -2.96
C ALA A 54 0.87 13.03 -1.90
N VAL A 55 0.14 14.13 -1.79
CA VAL A 55 -1.02 14.25 -0.88
C VAL A 55 -2.13 13.26 -1.27
N GLN A 56 -2.43 13.13 -2.56
CA GLN A 56 -3.41 12.15 -3.04
C GLN A 56 -2.96 10.71 -2.76
N ALA A 57 -1.68 10.40 -2.95
CA ALA A 57 -1.11 9.10 -2.64
C ALA A 57 -1.15 8.79 -1.13
N LEU A 58 -0.96 9.81 -0.28
CA LEU A 58 -1.10 9.68 1.17
C LEU A 58 -2.52 9.25 1.54
N ALA A 59 -3.53 9.99 1.07
CA ALA A 59 -4.95 9.69 1.33
C ALA A 59 -5.34 8.28 0.84
N ALA A 60 -4.95 7.93 -0.40
CA ALA A 60 -5.22 6.61 -0.96
C ALA A 60 -4.56 5.47 -0.15
N THR A 61 -3.38 5.72 0.40
CA THR A 61 -2.68 4.73 1.23
C THR A 61 -3.31 4.61 2.62
N GLU A 62 -3.79 5.71 3.21
CA GLU A 62 -4.56 5.66 4.47
C GLU A 62 -5.87 4.88 4.31
N ASP A 63 -6.58 5.10 3.20
CA ASP A 63 -7.78 4.31 2.87
C ASP A 63 -7.45 2.83 2.70
N LEU A 64 -6.36 2.50 2.00
CA LEU A 64 -5.89 1.11 1.88
C LEU A 64 -5.59 0.46 3.24
N VAL A 65 -4.96 1.20 4.17
CA VAL A 65 -4.71 0.69 5.53
C VAL A 65 -6.03 0.35 6.23
N ASN A 66 -7.02 1.23 6.12
CA ASN A 66 -8.35 1.00 6.71
C ASN A 66 -9.05 -0.21 6.09
N GLU A 67 -9.02 -0.37 4.76
CA GLU A 67 -9.60 -1.51 4.06
C GLU A 67 -8.94 -2.83 4.49
N VAL A 68 -7.61 -2.87 4.58
CA VAL A 68 -6.86 -4.05 5.04
C VAL A 68 -7.23 -4.41 6.48
N GLN A 69 -7.40 -3.42 7.36
CA GLN A 69 -7.82 -3.66 8.75
C GLN A 69 -9.24 -4.23 8.83
N GLN A 70 -10.17 -3.73 8.02
CA GLN A 70 -11.53 -4.24 7.95
C GLN A 70 -11.55 -5.68 7.42
N ALA A 71 -10.81 -5.96 6.36
CA ALA A 71 -10.67 -7.31 5.81
C ALA A 71 -10.07 -8.28 6.85
N ALA A 72 -9.06 -7.85 7.60
CA ALA A 72 -8.47 -8.63 8.69
C ALA A 72 -9.47 -8.92 9.81
N ALA A 73 -10.36 -7.98 10.14
CA ALA A 73 -11.42 -8.21 11.12
C ALA A 73 -12.44 -9.26 10.64
N VAL A 74 -12.83 -9.23 9.36
CA VAL A 74 -13.73 -10.23 8.77
C VAL A 74 -13.10 -11.62 8.78
N ILE A 75 -11.81 -11.73 8.41
CA ILE A 75 -11.11 -13.02 8.41
C ILE A 75 -10.94 -13.57 9.83
N ARG A 76 -10.62 -12.72 10.83
CA ARG A 76 -10.58 -13.14 12.24
C ARG A 76 -11.93 -13.65 12.75
N LYS A 77 -13.03 -13.03 12.31
CA LYS A 77 -14.37 -13.53 12.63
C LYS A 77 -14.61 -14.90 12.02
N LEU A 78 -14.22 -15.11 10.76
CA LEU A 78 -14.34 -16.39 10.08
C LEU A 78 -13.48 -17.49 10.75
N GLU A 79 -12.29 -17.15 11.22
CA GLU A 79 -11.44 -18.05 12.02
C GLU A 79 -12.16 -18.52 13.28
N SER A 80 -12.71 -17.59 14.08
CA SER A 80 -13.47 -17.90 15.30
C SER A 80 -14.76 -18.69 15.05
N GLU A 81 -15.47 -18.38 13.97
CA GLU A 81 -16.66 -19.16 13.56
C GLU A 81 -16.28 -20.58 13.15
N SER A 82 -15.15 -20.76 12.47
CA SER A 82 -14.64 -22.07 12.07
C SER A 82 -14.22 -22.94 13.27
N GLU A 83 -13.57 -22.34 14.28
CA GLU A 83 -13.29 -23.02 15.56
C GLU A 83 -14.58 -23.47 16.27
N SER A 84 -15.60 -22.62 16.29
CA SER A 84 -16.89 -22.93 16.89
C SER A 84 -17.58 -24.10 16.18
N ILE A 85 -17.51 -24.15 14.84
CA ILE A 85 -18.03 -25.27 14.06
C ILE A 85 -17.26 -26.56 14.38
N GLY A 86 -15.93 -26.50 14.51
CA GLY A 86 -15.11 -27.64 14.93
C GLY A 86 -15.56 -28.24 16.26
N ALA A 87 -15.81 -27.39 17.27
CA ALA A 87 -16.32 -27.85 18.57
C ALA A 87 -17.70 -28.52 18.47
N VAL A 88 -18.59 -28.04 17.60
CA VAL A 88 -19.89 -28.67 17.35
C VAL A 88 -19.73 -30.03 16.67
N LEU A 89 -18.81 -30.16 15.72
CA LEU A 89 -18.54 -31.43 15.03
C LEU A 89 -18.01 -32.50 15.99
N ASP A 90 -17.16 -32.14 16.95
CA ASP A 90 -16.69 -33.06 17.99
C ASP A 90 -17.86 -33.60 18.84
N VAL A 91 -18.85 -32.76 19.16
CA VAL A 91 -20.07 -33.19 19.86
C VAL A 91 -20.89 -34.17 19.00
N ILE A 92 -21.08 -33.87 17.70
CA ILE A 92 -21.83 -34.75 16.80
C ILE A 92 -21.12 -36.10 16.64
N ARG A 93 -19.78 -36.10 16.52
CA ARG A 93 -18.99 -37.34 16.46
C ARG A 93 -19.19 -38.16 17.72
N GLY A 94 -19.15 -37.52 18.90
CA GLY A 94 -19.44 -38.18 20.19
C GLY A 94 -20.85 -38.77 20.25
N ILE A 95 -21.87 -38.07 19.76
CA ILE A 95 -23.25 -38.59 19.67
C ILE A 95 -23.32 -39.80 18.73
N ALA A 96 -22.65 -39.74 17.58
CA ALA A 96 -22.63 -40.84 16.62
C ALA A 96 -21.91 -42.08 17.20
N GLU A 97 -20.80 -41.90 17.92
CA GLU A 97 -20.11 -42.98 18.66
C GLU A 97 -21.03 -43.62 19.71
N GLN A 98 -21.72 -42.82 20.51
CA GLN A 98 -22.68 -43.31 21.51
C GLN A 98 -23.86 -44.03 20.86
N THR A 99 -24.39 -43.50 19.76
CA THR A 99 -25.49 -44.12 19.01
C THR A 99 -25.06 -45.46 18.42
N ASN A 100 -23.83 -45.55 17.90
CA ASN A 100 -23.26 -46.80 17.40
C ASN A 100 -23.11 -47.85 18.51
N LEU A 101 -22.65 -47.45 19.70
CA LEU A 101 -22.56 -48.33 20.88
C LEU A 101 -23.95 -48.79 21.37
N LEU A 102 -24.93 -47.90 21.41
CA LEU A 102 -26.31 -48.24 21.78
C LEU A 102 -26.93 -49.22 20.78
N ALA A 103 -26.73 -49.00 19.48
CA ALA A 103 -27.19 -49.90 18.42
C ALA A 103 -26.54 -51.29 18.53
N LEU A 104 -25.24 -51.34 18.83
CA LEU A 104 -24.55 -52.61 19.07
C LEU A 104 -25.15 -53.38 20.25
N ASN A 105 -25.40 -52.71 21.38
CA ASN A 105 -26.04 -53.35 22.53
C ASN A 105 -27.45 -53.85 22.20
N ALA A 106 -28.23 -53.08 21.43
CA ALA A 106 -29.56 -53.49 20.98
C ALA A 106 -29.51 -54.71 20.05
N ALA A 107 -28.53 -54.79 19.14
CA ALA A 107 -28.32 -55.94 18.27
C ALA A 107 -27.97 -57.21 19.07
N ILE A 108 -27.13 -57.07 20.11
CA ILE A 108 -26.79 -58.17 21.02
C ILE A 108 -28.03 -58.67 21.77
N GLU A 109 -28.83 -57.77 22.32
CA GLU A 109 -30.04 -58.17 23.07
C GLU A 109 -31.12 -58.75 22.13
N ALA A 110 -31.25 -58.24 20.90
CA ALA A 110 -32.12 -58.79 19.88
C ALA A 110 -31.71 -60.23 19.49
N ALA A 111 -30.40 -60.51 19.35
CA ALA A 111 -29.91 -61.86 19.11
C ALA A 111 -30.23 -62.80 20.29
N ARG A 112 -30.19 -62.28 21.53
CA ARG A 112 -30.50 -63.04 22.75
C ARG A 112 -31.99 -63.41 22.85
N ALA A 113 -32.88 -62.59 22.31
CA ALA A 113 -34.32 -62.84 22.25
C ALA A 113 -34.75 -63.85 21.16
N GLY A 114 -33.81 -64.33 20.34
CA GLY A 114 -34.08 -65.33 19.30
C GLY A 114 -35.07 -64.84 18.24
N GLU A 115 -36.04 -65.67 17.86
CA GLU A 115 -37.02 -65.33 16.81
C GLU A 115 -37.87 -64.08 17.13
N GLN A 116 -38.12 -63.80 18.42
CA GLN A 116 -38.89 -62.61 18.84
C GLN A 116 -38.09 -61.30 18.67
N GLY A 117 -36.75 -61.39 18.59
CA GLY A 117 -35.86 -60.24 18.44
C GLY A 117 -35.54 -59.87 16.99
N ARG A 118 -35.99 -60.65 15.99
CA ARG A 118 -35.61 -60.44 14.57
C ARG A 118 -35.91 -59.05 14.04
N GLY A 119 -37.07 -58.49 14.36
CA GLY A 119 -37.43 -57.12 13.95
C GLY A 119 -36.55 -56.05 14.59
N PHE A 120 -36.19 -56.23 15.87
CA PHE A 120 -35.28 -55.33 16.59
C PHE A 120 -33.84 -55.41 16.07
N ALA A 121 -33.37 -56.59 15.66
CA ALA A 121 -32.05 -56.76 15.08
C ALA A 121 -31.87 -55.95 13.78
N VAL A 122 -32.88 -55.96 12.90
CA VAL A 122 -32.86 -55.17 11.65
C VAL A 122 -32.81 -53.67 11.94
N VAL A 123 -33.60 -53.19 12.90
CA VAL A 123 -33.58 -51.78 13.30
C VAL A 123 -32.22 -51.41 13.91
N ALA A 124 -31.65 -52.27 14.76
CA ALA A 124 -30.35 -52.03 15.37
C ALA A 124 -29.22 -51.91 14.32
N ASP A 125 -29.21 -52.78 13.30
CA ASP A 125 -28.22 -52.70 12.21
C ASP A 125 -28.40 -51.43 11.34
N GLU A 126 -29.64 -51.00 11.08
CA GLU A 126 -29.92 -49.75 10.36
C GLU A 126 -29.41 -48.54 11.16
N VAL A 127 -29.70 -48.47 12.47
CA VAL A 127 -29.20 -47.41 13.35
C VAL A 127 -27.67 -47.39 13.39
N ARG A 128 -27.03 -48.58 13.44
CA ARG A 128 -25.56 -48.70 13.39
C ARG A 128 -24.99 -48.14 12.09
N THR A 129 -25.64 -48.44 10.97
CA THR A 129 -25.26 -47.94 9.64
C THR A 129 -25.41 -46.42 9.55
N LEU A 130 -26.50 -45.85 10.06
CA LEU A 130 -26.69 -44.39 10.12
C LEU A 130 -25.64 -43.71 11.01
N ALA A 131 -25.31 -44.31 12.16
CA ALA A 131 -24.28 -43.79 13.06
C ALA A 131 -22.90 -43.77 12.38
N GLY A 132 -22.53 -44.83 11.66
CA GLY A 132 -21.30 -44.88 10.87
C GLY A 132 -21.27 -43.80 9.77
N ARG A 133 -22.33 -43.67 8.97
CA ARG A 133 -22.43 -42.62 7.95
C ARG A 133 -22.34 -41.21 8.53
N THR A 134 -22.87 -41.00 9.74
CA THR A 134 -22.77 -39.73 10.46
C THR A 134 -21.32 -39.44 10.84
N GLN A 135 -20.58 -40.43 11.37
CA GLN A 135 -19.15 -40.28 11.68
C GLN A 135 -18.34 -39.94 10.43
N ASP A 136 -18.51 -40.67 9.34
CA ASP A 136 -17.80 -40.42 8.08
C ASP A 136 -18.03 -38.98 7.59
N SER A 137 -19.30 -38.53 7.62
CA SER A 137 -19.68 -37.18 7.21
C SER A 137 -19.06 -36.11 8.14
N THR A 138 -19.08 -36.32 9.46
CA THR A 138 -18.42 -35.38 10.40
C THR A 138 -16.92 -35.30 10.18
N GLN A 139 -16.27 -36.41 9.81
CA GLN A 139 -14.84 -36.43 9.52
C GLN A 139 -14.51 -35.67 8.23
N GLU A 140 -15.34 -35.80 7.19
CA GLU A 140 -15.17 -35.00 5.97
C GLU A 140 -15.35 -33.51 6.23
N ILE A 141 -16.37 -33.11 7.00
CA ILE A 141 -16.59 -31.72 7.36
C ILE A 141 -15.43 -31.19 8.20
N GLN A 142 -14.90 -31.98 9.14
CA GLN A 142 -13.73 -31.60 9.93
C GLN A 142 -12.52 -31.26 9.06
N ARG A 143 -12.22 -32.07 8.03
CA ARG A 143 -11.14 -31.78 7.07
C ARG A 143 -11.36 -30.47 6.31
N MET A 144 -12.61 -30.18 5.93
CA MET A 144 -12.97 -28.91 5.27
C MET A 144 -12.75 -27.71 6.20
N ILE A 145 -13.12 -27.84 7.48
CA ILE A 145 -12.91 -26.79 8.49
C ILE A 145 -11.42 -26.57 8.75
N GLU A 146 -10.61 -27.62 8.85
CA GLU A 146 -9.15 -27.50 9.00
C GLU A 146 -8.51 -26.78 7.80
N SER A 147 -8.97 -27.08 6.58
CA SER A 147 -8.53 -26.37 5.37
C SER A 147 -8.95 -24.89 5.39
N LEU A 148 -10.17 -24.59 5.85
CA LEU A 148 -10.66 -23.22 6.00
C LEU A 148 -9.85 -22.43 7.05
N GLN A 149 -9.54 -23.04 8.19
CA GLN A 149 -8.68 -22.47 9.24
C GLN A 149 -7.26 -22.19 8.72
N GLN A 150 -6.69 -23.11 7.94
CA GLN A 150 -5.38 -22.86 7.33
C GLN A 150 -5.43 -21.71 6.31
N GLY A 151 -6.48 -21.64 5.50
CA GLY A 151 -6.69 -20.57 4.53
C GLY A 151 -6.86 -19.19 5.18
N THR A 152 -7.66 -19.10 6.24
CA THR A 152 -7.89 -17.86 7.01
C THR A 152 -6.62 -17.38 7.72
N LYS A 153 -5.83 -18.29 8.28
CA LYS A 153 -4.51 -17.96 8.86
C LYS A 153 -3.55 -17.39 7.81
N GLY A 154 -3.50 -17.99 6.63
CA GLY A 154 -2.68 -17.49 5.51
C GLY A 154 -3.13 -16.11 5.01
N ALA A 155 -4.45 -15.89 4.94
CA ALA A 155 -5.03 -14.59 4.61
C ALA A 155 -4.65 -13.51 5.64
N THR A 156 -4.76 -13.82 6.94
CA THR A 156 -4.39 -12.91 8.03
C THR A 156 -2.93 -12.49 7.95
N GLN A 157 -2.00 -13.44 7.77
CA GLN A 157 -0.57 -13.13 7.61
C GLN A 157 -0.29 -12.24 6.38
N SER A 158 -1.04 -12.45 5.29
CA SER A 158 -0.90 -11.65 4.07
C SER A 158 -1.40 -10.22 4.30
N MET A 159 -2.49 -10.06 5.05
CA MET A 159 -3.02 -8.76 5.45
C MET A 159 -2.06 -8.00 6.39
N GLU A 160 -1.45 -8.67 7.37
CA GLU A 160 -0.44 -8.05 8.26
C GLU A 160 0.78 -7.55 7.48
N LYS A 161 1.24 -8.32 6.49
CA LYS A 161 2.30 -7.89 5.56
C LYS A 161 1.85 -6.70 4.71
N GLY A 162 0.60 -6.73 4.21
CA GLY A 162 -0.01 -5.64 3.47
C GLY A 162 -0.05 -4.34 4.29
N GLN A 163 -0.48 -4.42 5.55
CA GLN A 163 -0.51 -3.29 6.47
C GLN A 163 0.89 -2.71 6.72
N THR A 164 1.88 -3.57 6.97
CA THR A 164 3.27 -3.14 7.16
C THR A 164 3.81 -2.43 5.93
N LYS A 165 3.51 -2.95 4.73
CA LYS A 165 3.95 -2.35 3.47
C LYS A 165 3.28 -1.00 3.21
N ALA A 166 1.97 -0.90 3.47
CA ALA A 166 1.24 0.36 3.36
C ALA A 166 1.79 1.42 4.34
N GLN A 167 2.13 1.03 5.57
CA GLN A 167 2.77 1.94 6.52
C GLN A 167 4.13 2.46 6.02
N SER A 168 4.97 1.58 5.47
CA SER A 168 6.23 1.99 4.84
C SER A 168 6.02 2.92 3.64
N THR A 169 4.95 2.71 2.87
CA THR A 169 4.57 3.61 1.77
C THR A 169 4.17 4.99 2.28
N LEU A 170 3.42 5.09 3.39
CA LEU A 170 3.09 6.37 4.02
C LEU A 170 4.35 7.16 4.40
N ASP A 171 5.34 6.49 5.00
CA ASP A 171 6.59 7.13 5.41
C ASP A 171 7.39 7.63 4.18
N GLN A 172 7.41 6.84 3.10
CA GLN A 172 8.07 7.23 1.84
C GLN A 172 7.38 8.44 1.17
N VAL A 173 6.05 8.48 1.19
CA VAL A 173 5.28 9.62 0.67
C VAL A 173 5.56 10.89 1.48
N LYS A 174 5.61 10.80 2.81
CA LYS A 174 5.98 11.94 3.69
C LYS A 174 7.39 12.47 3.40
N SER A 175 8.36 11.56 3.23
CA SER A 175 9.73 11.93 2.85
C SER A 175 9.78 12.63 1.47
N THR A 176 8.92 12.21 0.54
CA THR A 176 8.80 12.82 -0.79
C THR A 176 8.22 14.23 -0.70
N GLU A 177 7.18 14.44 0.12
CA GLU A 177 6.59 15.75 0.38
C GLU A 177 7.59 16.73 1.00
N GLN A 178 8.38 16.28 1.97
CA GLN A 178 9.47 17.07 2.55
C GLN A 178 10.54 17.44 1.51
N THR A 179 10.93 16.50 0.64
CA THR A 179 11.92 16.74 -0.42
C THR A 179 11.40 17.78 -1.42
N LEU A 180 10.15 17.67 -1.85
CA LEU A 180 9.51 18.65 -2.72
C LEU A 180 9.43 20.04 -2.07
N SER A 181 9.24 20.10 -0.74
CA SER A 181 9.31 21.36 0.01
C SER A 181 10.67 22.03 -0.07
N VAL A 182 11.74 21.24 0.07
CA VAL A 182 13.11 21.75 -0.02
C VAL A 182 13.40 22.24 -1.45
N ILE A 183 12.89 21.53 -2.47
CA ILE A 183 13.01 21.94 -3.87
C ILE A 183 12.34 23.29 -4.11
N SER A 184 11.08 23.48 -3.70
CA SER A 184 10.39 24.77 -3.86
C SER A 184 11.11 25.92 -3.15
N GLN A 185 11.70 25.68 -1.97
CA GLN A 185 12.51 26.70 -1.28
C GLN A 185 13.79 27.05 -2.06
N ALA A 186 14.49 26.05 -2.59
CA ALA A 186 15.69 26.27 -3.39
C ALA A 186 15.36 27.04 -4.67
N VAL A 187 14.25 26.70 -5.32
CA VAL A 187 13.77 27.38 -6.53
C VAL A 187 13.39 28.82 -6.24
N ALA A 188 12.69 29.10 -5.13
CA ALA A 188 12.37 30.48 -4.73
C ALA A 188 13.63 31.35 -4.57
N ARG A 189 14.71 30.78 -4.00
CA ARG A 189 16.00 31.46 -3.89
C ARG A 189 16.67 31.73 -5.25
N ILE A 190 16.54 30.80 -6.20
CA ILE A 190 17.05 30.99 -7.58
C ILE A 190 16.30 32.16 -8.26
N LYS A 191 14.98 32.24 -8.10
CA LYS A 191 14.18 33.36 -8.65
C LYS A 191 14.62 34.70 -8.08
N GLU A 192 14.86 34.76 -6.76
CA GLU A 192 15.38 35.97 -6.11
C GLU A 192 16.76 36.38 -6.67
N MET A 193 17.67 35.41 -6.84
CA MET A 193 18.98 35.67 -7.45
C MET A 193 18.86 36.17 -8.90
N ASN A 194 18.00 35.57 -9.71
CA ASN A 194 17.80 35.99 -11.10
C ASN A 194 17.21 37.40 -11.18
N ALA A 195 16.29 37.75 -10.28
CA ALA A 195 15.77 39.11 -10.19
C ALA A 195 16.89 40.12 -9.85
N GLN A 196 17.76 39.81 -8.89
CA GLN A 196 18.91 40.66 -8.55
C GLN A 196 19.89 40.81 -9.71
N ILE A 197 20.17 39.72 -10.45
CA ILE A 197 21.06 39.75 -11.62
C ILE A 197 20.46 40.61 -12.74
N ALA A 198 19.16 40.45 -13.02
CA ALA A 198 18.46 41.24 -14.03
C ALA A 198 18.49 42.74 -13.69
N THR A 199 18.17 43.10 -12.44
CA THR A 199 18.24 44.50 -11.98
C THR A 199 19.67 45.05 -12.06
N ALA A 200 20.68 44.29 -11.63
CA ALA A 200 22.08 44.74 -11.70
C ALA A 200 22.57 44.91 -13.15
N ALA A 201 22.09 44.07 -14.08
CA ALA A 201 22.37 44.21 -15.50
C ALA A 201 21.71 45.48 -16.08
N GLU A 202 20.46 45.76 -15.73
CA GLU A 202 19.79 47.01 -16.14
C GLU A 202 20.47 48.28 -15.59
N GLU A 203 21.04 48.22 -14.38
CA GLU A 203 21.76 49.36 -13.79
C GLU A 203 23.16 49.61 -14.40
N GLN A 204 23.79 48.58 -14.97
CA GLN A 204 25.12 48.67 -15.60
C GLN A 204 25.07 48.94 -17.11
N GLY A 205 23.90 48.79 -17.73
CA GLY A 205 23.66 48.94 -19.18
C GLY A 205 23.40 50.37 -19.65
#